data_AF-A0A2D7HHL0-F1
#
_entry.id   AF-A0A2D7HHL0-F1
#
_cell.length_a   1.000
_cell.length_b   1.000
_cell.length_c   1.000
_cell.angle_alpha   90.00
_cell.angle_beta   90.00
_cell.angle_gamma   90.00
#
_symmetry.space_group_name_H-M   'P 1'
#
loop_
_entity.id
_entity.type
_entity.pdbx_description
1 polymer ?
#
loop_
_entity_poly.entity_id
_entity_poly.type
_entity_poly.pdbx_seq_one_letter_code
_entity_poly.pdbx_strand_id
1 'polypeptide(L)'
;MNRSIASLAKTEMLRIGPHQFPWRLPLQTKLGLGSPIKIGCYLGVDRVKRTYTEEIQLIEADIARIVGEAQPFVRCVVTGEEVRAFFAVRC
;
A
#
# COMPACT_ATOMS: atom_id res chain seq x y z
N MET A 1 -4.07 7.75 -24.31
CA MET A 1 -2.99 8.54 -23.66
C MET A 1 -2.48 7.74 -22.47
N ASN A 2 -1.27 7.17 -22.55
CA ASN A 2 -0.65 6.45 -21.45
C ASN A 2 -0.10 7.48 -20.44
N ARG A 3 -0.74 7.62 -19.27
CA ARG A 3 -0.20 8.43 -18.17
C ARG A 3 0.97 7.68 -17.53
N SER A 4 2.09 8.37 -17.25
CA SER A 4 3.21 7.75 -16.52
C SER A 4 2.81 7.44 -15.07
N ILE A 5 3.44 6.44 -14.45
CA ILE A 5 3.21 6.08 -13.04
C ILE A 5 3.40 7.30 -12.12
N ALA A 6 4.37 8.16 -12.42
CA ALA A 6 4.62 9.37 -11.64
C ALA A 6 3.45 10.36 -11.68
N SER A 7 2.73 10.43 -12.81
CA SER A 7 1.53 11.26 -12.96
C SER A 7 0.35 10.70 -12.15
N LEU A 8 0.18 9.38 -12.12
CA LEU A 8 -0.90 8.72 -11.36
C LEU A 8 -0.66 8.83 -9.85
N ALA A 9 0.58 8.60 -9.41
CA ALA A 9 0.95 8.69 -8.01
C ALA A 9 0.79 10.11 -7.44
N LYS A 10 1.09 11.17 -8.22
CA LYS A 10 0.85 12.56 -7.79
C LYS A 10 -0.63 12.88 -7.62
N THR A 11 -1.49 12.39 -8.50
CA THR A 11 -2.94 12.63 -8.43
C THR A 11 -3.59 11.88 -7.27
N GLU A 12 -3.11 10.69 -6.93
CA GLU A 12 -3.66 9.89 -5.82
C GLU A 12 -3.10 10.29 -4.45
N MET A 13 -1.82 10.67 -4.34
CA MET A 13 -1.27 11.22 -3.09
C MET A 13 -1.99 12.50 -2.64
N LEU A 14 -2.54 13.29 -3.57
CA LEU A 14 -3.33 14.49 -3.27
C LEU A 14 -4.74 14.18 -2.73
N ARG A 15 -5.28 12.97 -2.97
CA ARG A 15 -6.59 12.56 -2.39
C ARG A 15 -6.45 12.02 -0.98
N ILE A 16 -5.28 11.49 -0.64
CA ILE A 16 -4.96 11.05 0.70
C ILE A 16 -4.50 12.28 1.49
N GLY A 17 -5.46 13.13 1.86
CA GLY A 17 -5.21 14.29 2.72
C GLY A 17 -4.54 13.90 4.05
N PRO A 18 -4.01 14.87 4.81
CA PRO A 18 -3.21 14.67 6.02
C PRO A 18 -4.04 14.19 7.23
N HIS A 19 -5.15 13.48 7.02
CA HIS A 19 -5.92 12.89 8.11
C HIS A 19 -5.09 11.76 8.73
N GLN A 20 -4.47 12.13 9.84
CA GLN A 20 -3.74 11.30 10.79
C GLN A 20 -4.67 10.20 11.30
N PHE A 21 -4.49 8.98 10.80
CA PHE A 21 -5.04 7.79 11.43
C PHE A 21 -3.90 7.05 12.15
N PRO A 22 -4.05 6.74 13.45
CA PRO A 22 -2.94 6.28 14.29
C PRO A 22 -2.39 4.87 13.97
N TRP A 23 -2.95 4.14 13.00
CA TRP A 23 -2.58 2.74 12.69
C TRP A 23 -2.11 2.49 11.27
N ARG A 24 -1.87 3.53 10.46
CA ARG A 24 -1.13 3.31 9.21
C ARG A 24 0.17 2.61 9.57
N LEU A 25 0.50 1.54 8.85
CA LEU A 25 1.80 0.89 8.97
C LEU A 25 2.86 2.00 9.07
N PRO A 26 3.77 1.95 10.07
CA PRO A 26 4.77 2.99 10.25
C PRO A 26 5.38 3.36 8.89
N LEU A 27 5.60 4.64 8.60
CA LEU A 27 6.07 5.10 7.28
C LEU A 27 7.31 4.36 6.76
N GLN A 28 8.12 3.83 7.69
CA GLN A 28 9.31 3.02 7.43
C GLN A 28 9.03 1.53 7.12
N THR A 29 7.78 1.09 7.12
CA THR A 29 7.38 -0.29 6.85
C THR A 29 7.54 -0.57 5.37
N LYS A 30 8.30 -1.61 5.03
CA LYS A 30 8.49 -2.03 3.64
C LYS A 30 7.61 -3.23 3.34
N LEU A 31 6.99 -3.21 2.17
CA LEU A 31 6.13 -4.29 1.69
C LEU A 31 6.96 -5.27 0.86
N GLY A 32 6.88 -6.55 1.23
CA GLY A 32 7.51 -7.66 0.52
C GLY A 32 6.50 -8.40 -0.37
N LEU A 33 6.62 -9.73 -0.42
CA LEU A 33 5.74 -10.58 -1.22
C LEU A 33 4.36 -10.72 -0.56
N GLY A 34 3.30 -10.58 -1.36
CA GLY A 34 1.93 -10.92 -0.96
C GLY A 34 1.36 -11.96 -1.90
N SER A 35 1.09 -13.17 -1.41
CA SER A 35 0.56 -14.26 -2.24
C SER A 35 -0.73 -14.83 -1.66
N PRO A 36 -1.69 -15.22 -2.52
CA PRO A 36 -2.85 -15.98 -2.10
C PRO A 36 -2.42 -17.39 -1.66
N ILE A 37 -3.17 -17.95 -0.72
CA ILE A 37 -3.09 -19.33 -0.24
C ILE A 37 -4.48 -19.95 -0.25
N LYS A 38 -4.58 -21.25 -0.02
CA LYS A 38 -5.84 -22.01 -0.14
C LYS A 38 -7.03 -21.40 0.61
N ILE A 39 -6.78 -20.77 1.76
CA ILE A 39 -7.83 -20.25 2.66
C ILE A 39 -7.71 -18.74 2.92
N GLY A 40 -6.90 -18.01 2.14
CA GLY A 40 -6.67 -16.59 2.41
C GLY A 40 -5.46 -16.05 1.65
N CYS A 41 -4.73 -15.12 2.27
CA CYS A 41 -3.48 -14.59 1.74
C CYS A 41 -2.51 -14.29 2.88
N TYR A 42 -1.25 -14.08 2.54
CA TYR A 42 -0.27 -13.48 3.44
C TYR A 42 0.37 -12.27 2.76
N LEU A 43 0.92 -11.37 3.58
CA LEU A 43 1.76 -10.26 3.13
C LEU A 43 3.01 -10.22 3.99
N GLY A 44 4.17 -10.41 3.35
CA GLY A 44 5.46 -10.19 3.99
C GLY A 44 5.66 -8.70 4.23
N VAL A 45 5.97 -8.32 5.46
CA VAL A 45 6.25 -6.94 5.84
C VAL A 45 7.56 -6.88 6.61
N ASP A 46 8.40 -5.91 6.26
CA ASP A 46 9.59 -5.57 7.04
C ASP A 46 9.27 -4.33 7.89
N ARG A 47 9.34 -4.49 9.21
CA ARG A 47 9.04 -3.44 10.19
C ARG A 47 9.94 -3.56 11.41
N VAL A 48 10.27 -2.41 12.00
CA VAL A 48 11.17 -2.28 13.15
C VAL A 48 10.60 -2.91 14.43
N LYS A 49 9.27 -2.92 14.58
CA LYS A 49 8.58 -3.48 15.75
C LYS A 49 7.77 -4.70 15.37
N ARG A 50 7.80 -5.73 16.21
CA ARG A 50 6.94 -6.91 16.09
C ARG A 50 5.46 -6.50 16.13
N THR A 51 4.63 -7.13 15.31
CA THR A 51 3.18 -6.94 15.34
C THR A 51 2.58 -7.72 16.53
N TYR A 52 1.77 -7.05 17.34
CA TYR A 52 0.99 -7.69 18.41
C TYR A 52 -0.47 -7.92 17.97
N THR A 53 -1.18 -8.83 18.63
CA THR A 53 -2.54 -9.25 18.27
C THR A 53 -3.52 -8.07 18.20
N GLU A 54 -3.37 -7.09 19.09
CA GLU A 54 -4.20 -5.89 19.16
C GLU A 54 -3.99 -4.98 17.93
N GLU A 55 -2.78 -4.92 17.38
CA GLU A 55 -2.50 -4.17 16.16
C GLU A 55 -3.13 -4.83 14.93
N ILE A 56 -3.28 -6.17 14.92
CA ILE A 56 -3.90 -6.88 13.80
C ILE A 56 -5.36 -6.46 13.64
N GLN A 57 -6.11 -6.35 14.75
CA GLN A 57 -7.51 -5.93 14.71
C GLN A 57 -7.68 -4.51 14.14
N LEU A 58 -6.75 -3.61 14.47
CA LEU A 58 -6.74 -2.24 13.94
C LEU A 58 -6.43 -2.23 12.44
N ILE A 59 -5.50 -3.08 11.98
CA ILE A 59 -5.19 -3.25 10.57
C ILE A 59 -6.41 -3.80 9.80
N GLU A 60 -7.09 -4.82 10.34
CA GLU A 60 -8.29 -5.39 9.73
C GLU A 60 -9.42 -4.37 9.59
N ALA A 61 -9.67 -3.57 10.63
CA ALA A 61 -10.67 -2.50 10.60
C ALA A 61 -10.34 -1.42 9.55
N ASP A 62 -9.06 -1.04 9.41
CA ASP A 62 -8.65 -0.05 8.42
C ASP A 62 -8.75 -0.59 6.98
N ILE A 63 -8.39 -1.86 6.76
CA ILE A 63 -8.59 -2.53 5.46
C ILE A 63 -10.08 -2.55 5.10
N ALA A 64 -10.96 -2.94 6.03
CA ALA A 64 -12.40 -2.97 5.80
C ALA A 64 -12.95 -1.58 5.41
N ARG A 65 -12.47 -0.52 6.07
CA ARG A 65 -12.81 0.87 5.72
C ARG A 65 -12.34 1.22 4.30
N ILE A 66 -11.08 0.97 3.96
CA ILE A 66 -10.51 1.26 2.63
C ILE A 66 -11.29 0.54 1.53
N VAL A 67 -11.67 -0.72 1.76
CA VAL A 67 -12.52 -1.49 0.84
C VAL A 67 -13.90 -0.83 0.69
N GLY A 68 -14.49 -0.36 1.80
CA GLY A 68 -15.77 0.36 1.81
C GLY A 68 -15.75 1.69 1.06
N GLU A 69 -14.60 2.34 0.93
CA GLU A 69 -14.43 3.58 0.13
C GLU A 69 -14.50 3.34 -1.39
N ALA A 70 -14.50 2.08 -1.83
CA ALA A 70 -14.63 1.68 -3.23
C ALA A 70 -13.71 2.46 -4.18
N GLN A 71 -12.46 2.69 -3.75
CA GLN A 71 -11.49 3.42 -4.55
C GLN A 71 -11.21 2.69 -5.87
N PRO A 72 -11.06 3.40 -6.99
CA PRO A 72 -10.81 2.77 -8.29
C PRO A 72 -9.43 2.10 -8.30
N PHE A 73 -9.37 0.83 -8.70
CA PHE A 73 -8.10 0.14 -8.95
C PHE A 73 -7.62 0.39 -10.38
N VAL A 74 -6.49 1.09 -10.53
CA VAL A 74 -5.92 1.43 -11.85
C VAL A 74 -4.75 0.51 -12.17
N ARG A 75 -4.89 -0.33 -13.20
CA ARG A 75 -3.80 -1.15 -13.71
C ARG A 75 -2.99 -0.39 -14.77
N CYS A 76 -1.67 -0.40 -14.65
CA CYS A 76 -0.76 0.18 -15.62
C CYS A 76 0.29 -0.83 -16.09
N VAL A 77 0.57 -0.83 -17.39
CA VAL A 77 1.68 -1.60 -17.97
C VAL A 77 2.86 -0.65 -18.13
N VAL A 78 4.01 -1.05 -17.59
CA VAL A 78 5.22 -0.23 -17.53
C VAL A 78 6.46 -1.07 -17.76
N THR A 79 7.54 -0.39 -18.08
CA THR A 79 8.86 -0.98 -18.21
C THR A 79 9.47 -1.29 -16.84
N GLY A 80 10.44 -2.22 -16.82
CA GLY A 80 11.18 -2.52 -15.60
C GLY A 80 11.96 -1.33 -15.04
N GLU A 81 12.40 -0.41 -15.89
CA GLU A 81 13.11 0.82 -15.49
C GLU A 81 12.19 1.80 -14.76
N GLU A 82 10.98 2.02 -15.29
CA GLU A 82 9.99 2.88 -14.65
C GLU A 82 9.57 2.36 -13.27
N VAL A 83 9.39 1.04 -13.13
CA VAL A 83 9.09 0.40 -11.83
C VAL A 83 10.24 0.59 -10.85
N ARG A 84 11.48 0.31 -11.28
CA ARG A 84 12.66 0.47 -10.42
C ARG A 84 12.83 1.92 -9.96
N ALA A 85 12.74 2.88 -10.89
CA ALA A 85 12.84 4.31 -10.56
C ALA A 85 11.72 4.77 -9.61
N PHE A 86 10.50 4.25 -9.77
CA PHE A 86 9.38 4.59 -8.90
C PHE A 86 9.61 4.18 -7.44
N PHE A 87 10.10 2.96 -7.22
CA PHE A 87 10.34 2.42 -5.88
C PHE A 87 11.68 2.87 -5.27
N ALA A 88 12.70 3.20 -6.07
CA ALA A 88 14.02 3.63 -5.57
C ALA A 88 13.99 4.91 -4.70
N VAL A 89 12.98 5.76 -4.87
CA VAL A 89 12.80 7.01 -4.09
C VAL A 89 11.75 6.90 -2.99
N ARG A 90 11.18 5.71 -2.78
CA ARG A 90 10.06 5.45 -1.86
C ARG A 90 10.30 4.29 -0.88
N CYS A 91 11.36 3.51 -1.07
CA CYS A 91 11.74 2.35 -0.25
C CYS A 91 13.02 2.57 0.53
#